data_AF-A0A9N9I563-F1
#
_entry.id   AF-A0A9N9I563-F1
#
_cell.length_a   1.000
_cell.length_b   1.000
_cell.length_c   1.000
_cell.angle_alpha   90.00
_cell.angle_beta   90.00
_cell.angle_gamma   90.00
#
_symmetry.space_group_name_H-M   'P 1'
#
loop_
_entity.id
_entity.type
_entity.pdbx_description
1 polymer ?
#
loop_
_entity_poly.entity_id
_entity_poly.type
_entity_poly.pdbx_seq_one_letter_code
_entity_poly.pdbx_strand_id
1 'polypeptide(L)'
;YHFHMPSEHHIEGRDLLMEGHWVFKTLSNPGAKLAVLGVLFDLGEHENPGLKPIVNIIDNKPLEVNEHVNITIALTEQIFKKVKTAYSYIGSLTTPPCTEDINWFVSSDVQSISPSQFKSLKYVLKYNARFTQKRLDIGEPKSHEPWKPMISH
;
A
#
# COMPACT_ATOMS: atom_id res chain seq x y z
N TYR A 1 -8.69 0.05 -5.87
CA TYR A 1 -7.56 0.22 -4.94
C TYR A 1 -8.12 0.61 -3.58
N HIS A 2 -7.33 0.47 -2.52
CA HIS A 2 -7.70 0.88 -1.16
C HIS A 2 -6.43 1.23 -0.37
N PHE A 3 -6.59 1.75 0.86
CA PHE A 3 -5.47 2.22 1.68
C PHE A 3 -5.52 1.63 3.09
N HIS A 4 -4.33 1.39 3.64
CA HIS A 4 -4.09 0.91 5.00
C HIS A 4 -3.26 1.93 5.78
N MET A 5 -3.58 2.06 7.07
CA MET A 5 -2.84 2.86 8.04
C MET A 5 -2.69 2.07 9.36
N PRO A 6 -1.45 1.88 9.88
CA PRO A 6 -0.15 2.12 9.22
C PRO A 6 0.05 1.27 7.95
N SER A 7 1.24 1.26 7.34
CA SER A 7 1.55 0.30 6.28
C SER A 7 1.44 -1.14 6.79
N GLU A 8 1.07 -2.08 5.91
CA GLU A 8 1.04 -3.51 6.25
C GLU A 8 2.40 -4.16 5.98
N HIS A 9 3.12 -3.66 4.97
CA HIS A 9 4.51 -4.02 4.71
C HIS A 9 5.47 -3.10 5.47
N HIS A 10 6.57 -3.68 5.91
CA HIS A 10 7.72 -2.96 6.46
C HIS A 10 8.89 -3.08 5.49
N ILE A 11 9.65 -2.00 5.33
CA ILE A 11 10.94 -2.03 4.65
C ILE A 11 12.02 -1.92 5.73
N GLU A 12 12.96 -2.85 5.74
CA GLU A 12 14.06 -2.91 6.72
C GLU A 12 13.58 -2.88 8.19
N GLY A 13 12.41 -3.47 8.45
CA GLY A 13 11.81 -3.55 9.79
C GLY A 13 11.14 -2.26 10.28
N ARG A 14 11.08 -1.21 9.46
CA ARG A 14 10.39 0.05 9.79
C ARG A 14 8.93 0.03 9.30
N ASP A 15 8.00 0.34 10.19
CA ASP A 15 6.63 0.73 9.86
C ASP A 15 6.64 2.07 9.10
N LEU A 16 5.85 2.17 8.03
CA LEU A 16 5.59 3.43 7.34
C LEU A 16 4.17 3.89 7.63
N LEU A 17 3.90 5.17 7.39
CA LEU A 17 2.64 5.78 7.84
C LEU A 17 1.41 5.25 7.12
N MET A 18 1.53 4.83 5.86
CA MET A 18 0.40 4.38 5.07
C MET A 18 0.84 3.49 3.91
N GLU A 19 -0.07 2.63 3.44
CA GLU A 19 0.13 1.83 2.23
C GLU A 19 -1.13 1.84 1.35
N GLY A 20 -0.96 1.98 0.04
CA GLY A 20 -2.04 1.84 -0.94
C GLY A 20 -1.92 0.53 -1.71
N HIS A 21 -3.03 -0.18 -1.88
CA HIS A 21 -3.11 -1.45 -2.62
C HIS A 21 -3.92 -1.29 -3.90
N TRP A 22 -3.28 -1.51 -5.05
CA TRP A 22 -3.94 -1.67 -6.34
C TRP A 22 -4.05 -3.15 -6.67
N VAL A 23 -5.28 -3.68 -6.62
CA VAL A 23 -5.58 -5.09 -6.88
C VAL A 23 -5.98 -5.25 -8.35
N PHE A 24 -5.30 -6.16 -9.03
CA PHE A 24 -5.51 -6.51 -10.43
C PHE A 24 -5.97 -7.95 -10.55
N LYS A 25 -6.91 -8.19 -11.45
CA LYS A 25 -7.35 -9.52 -11.86
C LYS A 25 -7.11 -9.65 -13.35
N THR A 26 -6.53 -10.77 -13.76
CA THR A 26 -6.40 -11.07 -15.19
C THR A 26 -7.77 -11.32 -15.84
N LEU A 27 -7.90 -10.87 -17.08
CA LEU A 27 -9.09 -11.06 -17.90
C LEU A 27 -9.02 -12.32 -18.77
N SER A 28 -7.82 -12.86 -18.98
CA SER A 28 -7.59 -13.94 -19.95
C SER A 28 -7.78 -15.35 -19.40
N ASN A 29 -7.85 -15.52 -18.07
CA ASN A 29 -8.05 -16.83 -17.45
C ASN A 29 -8.91 -16.69 -16.17
N PRO A 30 -10.14 -17.25 -16.14
CA PRO A 30 -11.04 -17.19 -14.99
C PRO A 30 -10.48 -17.77 -13.68
N GLY A 31 -9.49 -18.67 -13.77
CA GLY A 31 -8.81 -19.28 -12.61
C GLY A 31 -7.48 -18.64 -12.24
N ALA A 32 -7.06 -17.56 -12.92
CA ALA A 32 -5.72 -17.02 -12.72
C ALA A 32 -5.62 -16.01 -11.57
N LYS A 33 -4.39 -15.99 -11.02
CA LYS A 33 -3.99 -15.38 -9.76
C LYS A 33 -4.21 -13.86 -9.75
N LEU A 34 -4.60 -13.31 -8.60
CA LEU A 34 -4.60 -11.86 -8.40
C LEU A 34 -3.17 -11.35 -8.34
N ALA A 35 -2.98 -10.10 -8.75
CA ALA A 35 -1.76 -9.36 -8.52
C ALA A 35 -2.07 -8.09 -7.71
N VAL A 36 -1.20 -7.73 -6.78
CA VAL A 36 -1.35 -6.51 -5.98
C VAL A 36 -0.09 -5.67 -6.07
N LEU A 37 -0.25 -4.40 -6.41
CA LEU A 37 0.80 -3.39 -6.26
C LEU A 37 0.56 -2.64 -4.94
N GLY A 38 1.48 -2.82 -3.99
CA GLY A 38 1.59 -2.05 -2.77
C GLY A 38 2.47 -0.81 -2.98
N VAL A 39 1.97 0.37 -2.63
CA VAL A 39 2.75 1.62 -2.64
C VAL A 39 2.78 2.19 -1.23
N LEU A 40 3.99 2.41 -0.73
CA LEU A 40 4.23 2.88 0.62
C LEU A 40 4.32 4.40 0.67
N PHE A 41 3.84 4.99 1.76
CA PHE A 41 3.88 6.42 2.01
C PHE A 41 4.43 6.71 3.40
N ASP A 42 5.27 7.73 3.49
CA ASP A 42 5.83 8.20 4.76
C ASP A 42 5.94 9.72 4.79
N LEU A 43 6.10 10.28 5.99
CA LEU A 43 6.12 11.72 6.21
C LEU A 43 7.23 12.36 5.39
N GLY A 44 6.88 13.40 4.63
CA GLY A 44 7.85 14.20 3.90
C GLY A 44 7.43 15.65 3.77
N GLU A 45 8.32 16.45 3.19
CA GLU A 45 8.18 17.91 3.10
C GLU A 45 7.14 18.36 2.07
N HIS A 46 6.69 17.45 1.19
CA HIS A 46 5.81 17.78 0.08
C HIS A 46 4.53 16.96 0.09
N GLU A 47 3.44 17.61 -0.32
CA GLU A 47 2.18 16.93 -0.58
C GLU A 47 2.34 15.90 -1.70
N ASN A 48 1.66 14.76 -1.57
CA ASN A 48 1.48 13.82 -2.65
C ASN A 48 0.37 14.31 -3.60
N PRO A 49 0.67 14.64 -4.87
CA PRO A 49 -0.35 15.10 -5.81
C PRO A 49 -1.43 14.05 -6.08
N GLY A 50 -1.07 12.76 -5.99
CA GLY A 50 -2.01 11.66 -6.18
C GLY A 50 -3.02 11.54 -5.05
N LEU A 51 -2.64 11.88 -3.81
CA LEU A 51 -3.57 11.83 -2.67
C LEU A 51 -4.49 13.05 -2.58
N LYS A 52 -4.14 14.16 -3.26
CA LYS A 52 -4.87 15.42 -3.19
C LYS A 52 -6.37 15.31 -3.52
N PRO A 53 -6.81 14.57 -4.55
CA PRO A 53 -8.24 14.40 -4.82
C PRO A 53 -9.01 13.78 -3.65
N ILE A 54 -8.43 12.79 -2.96
CA ILE A 54 -9.06 12.15 -1.78
C ILE A 54 -9.09 13.12 -0.61
N VAL A 55 -7.97 13.77 -0.31
CA VAL A 55 -7.85 14.73 0.79
C VAL A 55 -8.84 15.89 0.62
N ASN A 56 -8.97 16.43 -0.59
CA ASN A 56 -9.96 17.48 -0.88
C ASN A 56 -11.40 17.02 -0.58
N ILE A 57 -11.75 15.77 -0.86
CA ILE A 57 -13.10 15.27 -0.56
C ILE A 57 -13.31 15.21 0.95
N ILE A 58 -12.35 14.65 1.68
CA ILE A 58 -12.39 14.51 3.14
C ILE A 58 -12.50 15.88 3.82
N ASP A 59 -11.74 16.87 3.36
CA ASP A 59 -11.65 18.17 4.01
C ASP A 59 -12.87 19.07 3.72
N ASN A 60 -13.59 18.85 2.61
CA ASN A 60 -14.70 19.72 2.19
C ASN A 60 -16.06 19.29 2.75
N LYS A 61 -16.22 18.07 3.28
CA LYS A 61 -17.48 17.64 3.90
C LYS A 61 -17.30 16.44 4.84
N PRO A 62 -18.20 16.27 5.83
CA PRO A 62 -18.34 15.01 6.53
C PRO A 62 -18.68 13.88 5.54
N LEU A 63 -18.03 12.73 5.71
CA LEU A 63 -18.32 11.52 4.93
C LEU A 63 -19.33 10.65 5.67
N GLU A 64 -20.29 10.10 4.93
CA GLU A 64 -21.22 9.11 5.45
C GLU A 64 -20.71 7.68 5.22
N VAL A 65 -21.13 6.75 6.09
CA VAL A 65 -20.81 5.33 5.91
C VAL A 65 -21.48 4.84 4.62
N ASN A 66 -20.73 4.13 3.78
CA ASN A 66 -21.14 3.66 2.45
C ASN A 66 -21.40 4.76 1.41
N GLU A 67 -20.91 5.97 1.65
CA GLU A 67 -20.95 7.01 0.62
C GLU A 67 -20.01 6.68 -0.55
N HIS A 68 -20.52 6.82 -1.77
CA HIS A 68 -19.74 6.68 -3.00
C HIS A 68 -19.40 8.06 -3.56
N VAL A 69 -18.11 8.34 -3.69
CA VAL A 69 -17.59 9.58 -4.28
C VAL A 69 -16.79 9.27 -5.54
N ASN A 70 -16.97 10.09 -6.57
CA ASN A 70 -16.17 9.96 -7.79
C ASN A 70 -14.83 10.66 -7.61
N ILE A 71 -13.75 9.90 -7.65
CA ILE A 71 -12.38 10.40 -7.63
C ILE A 71 -11.83 10.37 -9.05
N THR A 72 -11.10 11.41 -9.45
CA THR A 72 -10.50 11.50 -10.78
C THR A 72 -9.42 10.44 -11.00
N ILE A 73 -9.30 9.95 -12.25
CA ILE A 73 -8.29 8.96 -12.67
C ILE A 73 -6.86 9.45 -12.41
N ALA A 74 -6.66 10.76 -12.35
CA ALA A 74 -5.39 11.42 -12.06
C ALA A 74 -4.70 10.86 -10.79
N LEU A 75 -5.44 10.38 -9.79
CA LEU A 75 -4.84 9.77 -8.59
C LEU A 75 -3.87 8.63 -8.93
N THR A 76 -4.32 7.65 -9.71
CA THR A 76 -3.53 6.45 -10.01
C THR A 76 -2.32 6.81 -10.85
N GLU A 77 -2.49 7.67 -11.86
CA GLU A 77 -1.40 8.12 -12.73
C GLU A 77 -0.31 8.86 -11.94
N GLN A 78 -0.70 9.77 -11.04
CA GLN A 78 0.23 10.55 -10.23
C GLN A 78 1.01 9.69 -9.21
N ILE A 79 0.42 8.58 -8.77
CA ILE A 79 1.08 7.62 -7.88
C ILE A 79 2.00 6.71 -8.69
N PHE A 80 1.53 6.15 -9.81
CA PHE A 80 2.28 5.15 -10.58
C PHE A 80 3.51 5.74 -11.26
N LYS A 81 3.48 7.01 -11.70
CA LYS A 81 4.64 7.67 -12.29
C LYS A 81 5.88 7.74 -11.38
N LYS A 82 5.70 7.55 -10.07
CA LYS A 82 6.79 7.55 -9.07
C LYS A 82 7.30 6.13 -8.77
N VAL A 83 6.57 5.09 -9.16
CA VAL A 83 6.97 3.69 -8.96
C VAL A 83 7.94 3.29 -10.06
N LYS A 84 9.18 3.00 -9.70
CA LYS A 84 10.25 2.58 -10.62
C LYS A 84 10.73 1.17 -10.31
N THR A 85 10.74 0.82 -9.04
CA THR A 85 11.28 -0.44 -8.52
C THR A 85 10.32 -1.05 -7.51
N ALA A 86 10.25 -2.38 -7.48
CA ALA A 86 9.39 -3.11 -6.55
C ALA A 86 10.02 -4.44 -6.16
N TYR A 87 9.85 -4.82 -4.88
CA TYR A 87 10.03 -6.19 -4.43
C TYR A 87 8.87 -7.04 -4.92
N SER A 88 9.14 -8.30 -5.29
CA SER A 88 8.09 -9.23 -5.66
C SER A 88 8.16 -10.51 -4.84
N TYR A 89 6.98 -11.05 -4.50
CA TYR A 89 6.85 -12.33 -3.81
C TYR A 89 5.45 -12.91 -4.00
N ILE A 90 5.28 -14.20 -3.68
CA ILE A 90 3.97 -14.85 -3.62
C ILE A 90 3.47 -14.82 -2.17
N GLY A 91 2.30 -14.23 -1.96
CA GLY A 91 1.70 -14.06 -0.64
C GLY A 91 0.20 -14.33 -0.62
N SER A 92 -0.51 -13.70 0.30
CA SER A 92 -1.96 -13.79 0.44
C SER A 92 -2.64 -12.43 0.35
N LEU A 93 -3.97 -12.42 0.32
CA LEU A 93 -4.74 -11.23 0.70
C LEU A 93 -4.44 -10.87 2.17
N THR A 94 -4.43 -9.58 2.48
CA THR A 94 -4.22 -9.07 3.85
C THR A 94 -5.52 -9.00 4.66
N THR A 95 -6.66 -9.18 4.00
CA THR A 95 -8.00 -9.27 4.61
C THR A 95 -8.61 -10.67 4.43
N PRO A 96 -9.52 -11.11 5.33
CA PRO A 96 -10.24 -12.37 5.17
C PRO A 96 -10.92 -12.48 3.80
N PRO A 97 -10.88 -13.65 3.14
CA PRO A 97 -10.49 -14.96 3.67
C PRO A 97 -8.97 -15.26 3.60
N CYS A 98 -8.11 -14.25 3.44
CA CYS A 98 -6.65 -14.41 3.42
C CYS A 98 -6.19 -15.37 2.31
N THR A 99 -6.86 -15.37 1.15
CA THR A 99 -6.55 -16.24 0.02
C THR A 99 -5.08 -16.13 -0.37
N GLU A 100 -4.39 -17.27 -0.44
CA GLU A 100 -2.98 -17.37 -0.86
C GLU A 100 -2.82 -17.25 -2.38
N ASP A 101 -1.60 -17.44 -2.88
CA ASP A 101 -1.26 -17.39 -4.30
C ASP A 101 -1.47 -16.01 -4.96
N ILE A 102 -1.22 -14.94 -4.21
CA ILE A 102 -1.26 -13.56 -4.72
C ILE A 102 0.14 -13.12 -5.16
N ASN A 103 0.25 -12.62 -6.39
CA ASN A 103 1.48 -11.99 -6.87
C ASN A 103 1.59 -10.58 -6.27
N TRP A 104 2.46 -10.40 -5.28
CA TRP A 104 2.71 -9.10 -4.69
C TRP A 104 3.86 -8.39 -5.39
N PHE A 105 3.67 -7.09 -5.61
CA PHE A 105 4.68 -6.13 -6.00
C PHE A 105 4.65 -4.99 -4.99
N VAL A 106 5.67 -4.82 -4.17
CA VAL A 106 5.75 -3.76 -3.16
C VAL A 106 6.78 -2.75 -3.61
N SER A 107 6.33 -1.54 -3.96
CA SER A 107 7.20 -0.45 -4.40
C SER A 107 8.24 -0.11 -3.34
N SER A 108 9.52 -0.16 -3.70
CA SER A 108 10.63 0.34 -2.86
C SER A 108 10.72 1.87 -2.88
N ASP A 109 10.09 2.52 -3.87
CA ASP A 109 10.01 3.98 -3.97
C ASP A 109 8.93 4.52 -2.99
N VAL A 110 9.32 4.77 -1.74
CA VAL A 110 8.42 5.36 -0.72
C VAL A 110 8.02 6.77 -1.12
N GLN A 111 6.72 7.05 -1.13
CA GLN A 111 6.21 8.36 -1.54
C GLN A 111 5.95 9.28 -0.34
N SER A 112 6.35 10.54 -0.47
CA SER A 112 6.05 11.59 0.51
C SER A 112 4.54 11.75 0.70
N ILE A 113 4.10 11.84 1.96
CA ILE A 113 2.80 12.37 2.40
C ILE A 113 3.06 13.54 3.36
N SER A 114 2.37 14.67 3.17
CA SER A 114 2.54 15.82 4.06
C SER A 114 1.82 15.61 5.41
N PRO A 115 2.18 16.34 6.47
CA PRO A 115 1.46 16.29 7.75
C PRO A 115 -0.05 16.57 7.63
N SER A 116 -0.44 17.51 6.76
CA SER A 116 -1.85 17.86 6.52
C SER A 116 -2.59 16.70 5.87
N GLN A 117 -2.05 16.13 4.79
CA GLN A 117 -2.65 14.98 4.10
C GLN A 117 -2.75 13.77 5.01
N PHE A 118 -1.71 13.49 5.80
CA PHE A 118 -1.71 12.39 6.76
C PHE A 118 -2.81 12.57 7.81
N LYS A 119 -3.00 13.79 8.34
CA LYS A 119 -4.06 14.08 9.32
C LYS A 119 -5.45 13.81 8.74
N SER A 120 -5.74 14.27 7.53
CA SER A 120 -7.04 14.08 6.88
C SER A 120 -7.30 12.59 6.59
N LEU A 121 -6.31 11.87 6.07
CA LEU A 121 -6.45 10.43 5.78
C LEU A 121 -6.58 9.59 7.06
N LYS A 122 -5.81 9.91 8.10
CA LYS A 122 -5.87 9.22 9.41
C LYS A 122 -7.24 9.35 10.07
N TYR A 123 -7.89 10.51 9.93
CA TYR A 123 -9.23 10.72 10.47
C TYR A 123 -10.25 9.70 9.94
N VAL A 124 -10.12 9.32 8.67
CA VAL A 124 -11.02 8.36 8.00
C VAL A 124 -10.55 6.92 8.17
N LEU A 125 -9.28 6.63 7.90
CA LEU A 125 -8.73 5.27 7.88
C LEU A 125 -8.53 4.67 9.26
N LYS A 126 -8.20 5.49 10.27
CA LYS A 126 -7.88 5.07 11.63
C LYS A 126 -6.77 3.99 11.65
N TYR A 127 -7.05 2.82 12.21
CA TYR A 127 -6.14 1.67 12.23
C TYR A 127 -6.83 0.51 11.51
N ASN A 128 -6.24 0.06 10.40
CA ASN A 128 -6.78 -1.02 9.57
C ASN A 128 -5.67 -1.88 8.93
N ALA A 129 -4.49 -1.92 9.56
CA ALA A 129 -3.37 -2.72 9.11
C ALA A 129 -3.33 -4.09 9.82
N ARG A 130 -3.13 -5.16 9.07
CA ARG A 130 -2.78 -6.48 9.60
C ARG A 130 -1.31 -6.46 10.04
N PHE A 131 -1.00 -7.16 11.14
CA PHE A 131 0.37 -7.37 11.60
C PHE A 131 1.19 -8.16 10.56
N THR A 132 2.51 -7.92 10.51
CA THR A 132 3.41 -8.66 9.60
C THR A 132 3.40 -10.16 9.89
N GLN A 133 3.44 -10.98 8.85
CA GLN A 133 3.46 -12.44 8.97
C GLN A 133 4.89 -12.98 8.83
N LYS A 134 5.13 -14.20 9.34
CA LYS A 134 6.40 -14.89 9.09
C LYS A 134 6.56 -15.13 7.58
N ARG A 135 7.75 -14.84 7.07
CA ARG A 135 8.10 -15.14 5.68
C ARG A 135 8.34 -16.65 5.54
N LEU A 136 7.64 -17.32 4.63
CA LEU A 136 7.66 -18.78 4.49
C LEU A 136 8.80 -19.31 3.61
N ASP A 137 9.48 -18.44 2.87
CA ASP A 137 10.60 -18.76 1.95
C ASP A 137 11.97 -18.79 2.64
N ILE A 138 12.06 -18.34 3.89
CA ILE A 138 13.26 -18.37 4.72
C ILE A 138 12.93 -19.13 6.00
N GLY A 139 13.69 -20.19 6.29
CA GLY A 139 13.63 -20.87 7.59
C GLY A 139 13.84 -19.87 8.75
N GLU A 140 13.58 -20.31 9.99
CA GLU A 140 13.61 -19.42 11.16
C GLU A 140 14.84 -18.51 11.19
N PRO A 141 14.68 -17.19 11.44
CA PRO A 141 15.77 -16.24 11.38
C PRO A 141 16.83 -16.60 12.44
N LYS A 142 18.04 -16.92 11.98
CA LYS A 142 19.22 -16.99 12.83
C LYS A 142 19.70 -15.57 13.10
N SER A 143 19.30 -15.00 14.24
CA SER A 143 19.80 -13.74 14.84
C SER A 143 19.23 -12.40 14.30
N HIS A 144 19.35 -11.38 15.14
CA HIS A 144 18.69 -10.05 15.12
C HIS A 144 19.28 -9.04 14.11
N GLU A 145 19.82 -9.48 12.97
CA GLU A 145 20.31 -8.52 11.97
C GLU A 145 19.19 -8.06 11.03
N PRO A 146 19.04 -6.74 10.78
CA PRO A 146 18.11 -6.23 9.78
C PRO A 146 18.52 -6.71 8.39
N TRP A 147 17.56 -7.27 7.66
CA TRP A 147 17.75 -7.78 6.30
C TRP A 147 18.05 -6.66 5.29
N LYS A 148 18.96 -6.94 4.34
CA LYS A 148 19.20 -6.12 3.14
C LYS A 148 18.65 -6.83 1.90
N PRO A 149 17.81 -6.18 1.08
CA PRO A 149 17.34 -6.76 -0.16
C PRO A 149 18.45 -7.08 -1.16
N MET A 150 18.38 -8.26 -1.78
CA MET A 150 19.08 -8.50 -3.04
C MET A 150 18.32 -7.76 -4.14
N ILE A 151 18.92 -6.67 -4.62
CA ILE A 151 18.46 -5.93 -5.79
C ILE A 151 18.84 -6.75 -7.03
N SER A 152 17.88 -7.39 -7.68
CA SER A 152 18.09 -7.88 -9.04
C SER A 152 18.17 -6.67 -9.98
N HIS A 153 19.34 -6.50 -10.61
CA HIS A 153 19.55 -5.52 -11.68
C HIS A 153 18.85 -5.96 -12.97
#